data_AF-A0A7C7HPT2-F1
#
_entry.id   AF-A0A7C7HPT2-F1
#
_cell.length_a   1.000
_cell.length_b   1.000
_cell.length_c   1.000
_cell.angle_alpha   90.00
_cell.angle_beta   90.00
_cell.angle_gamma   90.00
#
_symmetry.space_group_name_H-M   'P 1'
#
loop_
_entity.id
_entity.type
_entity.pdbx_description
1 polymer ?
#
loop_
_entity_poly.entity_id
_entity_poly.type
_entity_poly.pdbx_seq_one_letter_code
_entity_poly.pdbx_strand_id
1 'polypeptide(L)' 'MQRIDQRQPKELRPVTLTRGYSRHAEGSVLIEFGGTRVICTASVEARVPAFL' A
#
# COMPACT_ATOMS: atom_id res chain seq x y z
N MET A 1 -5.90 -29.77 -0.31
CA MET A 1 -5.01 -29.26 -1.39
C MET A 1 -4.29 -28.04 -0.85
N GLN A 2 -2.97 -28.11 -0.70
CA GLN A 2 -2.16 -26.99 -0.17
C GLN A 2 -1.94 -25.93 -1.25
N ARG A 3 -1.95 -24.65 -0.85
CA ARG A 3 -1.59 -23.53 -1.74
C ARG A 3 -0.10 -23.56 -2.06
N ILE A 4 0.32 -22.89 -3.15
CA ILE A 4 1.72 -22.90 -3.63
C ILE A 4 2.72 -22.41 -2.57
N ASP A 5 2.27 -21.50 -1.72
CA ASP A 5 3.06 -20.85 -0.68
C ASP A 5 2.77 -21.41 0.71
N GLN A 6 2.15 -22.60 0.76
CA GLN A 6 1.83 -23.36 1.97
C GLN A 6 0.94 -22.66 3.00
N ARG A 7 0.36 -21.50 2.65
CA ARG A 7 -0.58 -20.79 3.51
C ARG A 7 -1.93 -21.52 3.58
N GLN A 8 -2.64 -21.34 4.68
CA GLN A 8 -4.02 -21.81 4.82
C GLN A 8 -4.97 -21.09 3.85
N PRO A 9 -6.15 -21.67 3.51
CA PRO A 9 -7.11 -21.04 2.60
C PRO A 9 -7.56 -19.63 3.03
N LYS A 10 -7.64 -19.39 4.34
CA LYS A 10 -8.07 -18.10 4.93
C LYS A 10 -6.91 -17.24 5.46
N GLU A 11 -5.68 -17.69 5.28
CA GLU A 11 -4.49 -16.95 5.71
C GLU A 11 -4.09 -15.93 4.63
N LEU A 12 -3.81 -14.71 5.06
CA LEU A 12 -3.31 -13.63 4.20
C LEU A 12 -1.83 -13.81 3.88
N ARG A 13 -1.32 -13.12 2.85
CA ARG A 13 0.13 -13.06 2.62
C ARG A 13 0.76 -12.21 3.74
N PRO A 14 2.07 -12.36 4.04
CA PRO A 14 2.76 -11.42 4.92
C PRO A 14 2.54 -9.98 4.46
N VAL A 15 2.18 -9.10 5.39
CA VAL A 15 1.89 -7.69 5.11
C VAL A 15 2.89 -6.80 5.83
N THR A 16 3.54 -5.92 5.08
CA THR A 16 4.45 -4.90 5.63
C THR A 16 4.00 -3.52 5.16
N LEU A 17 4.01 -2.54 6.07
CA LEU A 17 3.76 -1.14 5.76
C LEU A 17 4.96 -0.30 6.19
N THR A 18 5.70 0.24 5.22
CA THR A 18 6.83 1.14 5.45
C THR A 18 6.37 2.58 5.20
N ARG A 19 6.20 3.36 6.28
CA ARG A 19 5.75 4.76 6.23
C ARG A 19 6.89 5.70 5.87
N GLY A 20 6.56 6.87 5.33
CA GLY A 20 7.55 7.90 4.97
C GLY A 20 8.47 7.46 3.83
N TYR A 21 7.96 6.60 2.94
CA TYR A 21 8.76 5.99 1.87
C TYR A 21 9.23 7.00 0.82
N SER A 22 8.38 7.97 0.48
CA SER A 22 8.72 9.09 -0.39
C SER A 22 8.90 10.36 0.46
N ARG A 23 10.05 11.02 0.30
CA ARG A 23 10.39 12.26 1.02
C ARG A 23 9.52 13.45 0.59
N HIS A 24 9.01 13.43 -0.63
CA HIS A 24 8.34 14.59 -1.23
C HIS A 24 6.83 14.60 -1.00
N ALA A 25 6.22 13.43 -0.81
CA ALA A 25 4.78 13.34 -0.57
C ALA A 25 4.49 13.60 0.91
N GLU A 26 3.44 14.36 1.17
CA GLU A 26 2.95 14.69 2.52
C GLU A 26 2.53 13.42 3.28
N GLY A 27 1.95 12.46 2.55
CA GLY A 27 1.75 11.09 3.02
C GLY A 27 2.36 10.09 2.05
N SER A 28 3.16 9.15 2.55
CA SER A 28 3.70 8.06 1.73
C SER A 28 3.88 6.75 2.48
N VAL A 29 3.56 5.64 1.79
CA VAL A 29 3.73 4.28 2.31
C VAL A 29 4.14 3.35 1.16
N LEU A 30 5.13 2.49 1.41
CA LEU A 30 5.33 1.26 0.63
C LEU A 30 4.55 0.13 1.32
N ILE A 31 3.56 -0.43 0.62
CA ILE A 31 2.80 -1.58 1.09
C ILE A 31 3.24 -2.84 0.35
N GLU A 32 3.48 -3.91 1.11
CA GLU A 32 3.93 -5.19 0.58
C GLU A 32 2.96 -6.31 1.00
N PHE A 33 2.55 -7.15 0.05
CA PHE A 33 1.74 -8.36 0.28
C PHE A 33 2.50 -9.56 -0.28
N GLY A 34 3.37 -10.16 0.53
CA GLY A 34 4.36 -11.12 0.05
C GLY A 34 5.23 -10.49 -1.05
N GLY A 35 5.25 -11.07 -2.25
CA GLY A 35 6.02 -10.53 -3.38
C GLY A 35 5.39 -9.31 -4.08
N THR A 36 4.15 -8.94 -3.78
CA THR A 36 3.51 -7.75 -4.39
C THR A 36 3.92 -6.50 -3.63
N ARG A 37 4.37 -5.46 -4.34
CA ARG A 37 4.78 -4.18 -3.76
C ARG A 37 4.08 -3.02 -4.46
N VAL A 38 3.52 -2.09 -3.69
CA VAL A 38 2.84 -0.89 -4.20
C VAL A 38 3.30 0.32 -3.41
N ILE A 39 3.67 1.39 -4.11
CA ILE A 39 3.92 2.69 -3.49
C ILE A 39 2.61 3.47 -3.52
N CYS A 40 2.17 3.93 -2.36
CA CYS A 40 1.04 4.84 -2.23
C CYS A 40 1.55 6.21 -1.78
N THR A 41 1.19 7.25 -2.53
CA THR A 41 1.46 8.65 -2.20
C THR A 41 0.16 9.42 -2.11
N ALA A 42 0.04 10.27 -1.10
CA ALA A 42 -1.05 11.21 -0.95
C ALA A 42 -0.48 12.62 -0.88
N SER A 43 -1.11 13.55 -1.59
CA SER A 43 -0.75 14.97 -1.62
C SER A 43 -1.96 15.85 -1.34
N VAL A 44 -1.70 17.04 -0.82
CA VAL A 44 -2.75 18.00 -0.43
C VAL A 44 -2.73 19.17 -1.41
N GLU A 45 -3.85 19.39 -2.09
CA GLU A 45 -4.06 20.58 -2.91
C GLU A 45 -5.09 21.49 -2.23
N ALA A 46 -4.76 22.77 -2.05
CA ALA A 46 -5.67 23.78 -1.49
C ALA A 46 -6.69 24.26 -2.54
N ARG A 47 -7.33 23.31 -3.22
CA ARG A 47 -8.28 23.54 -4.30
C ARG A 47 -9.37 22.47 -4.26
N VAL A 48 -10.60 22.88 -4.54
CA VAL A 48 -11.71 21.95 -4.78
C VAL A 48 -11.97 21.81 -6.29
N PRO A 49 -12.53 20.69 -6.75
CA PRO A 49 -13.05 20.58 -8.09
C PRO A 49 -14.00 21.74 -8.44
N ALA A 50 -13.93 22.26 -9.66
CA ALA A 50 -14.66 23.48 -10.06
C ALA A 50 -16.20 23.36 -10.01
N PHE A 51 -16.74 22.17 -9.80
CA PHE A 51 -18.17 21.90 -9.67
C PHE A 51 -18.66 21.93 -8.21
N LEU A 52 -17.76 22.18 -7.23
CA LEU A 52 -18.06 22.36 -5.81
C LEU A 52 -17.86 23.83 -5.43
#